data_AF-A0A842PGS7-F1
#
_entry.id   AF-A0A842PGS7-F1
#
_cell.length_a   1.000
_cell.length_b   1.000
_cell.length_c   1.000
_cell.angle_alpha   90.00
_cell.angle_beta   90.00
_cell.angle_gamma   90.00
#
_symmetry.space_group_name_H-M   'P 1'
#
loop_
_entity.id
_entity.type
_entity.pdbx_description
1 polymer ?
#
loop_
_entity_poly.entity_id
_entity_poly.type
_entity_poly.pdbx_seq_one_letter_code
_entity_poly.pdbx_strand_id
1 'polypeptide(L)'
;MQERRFAIIGHRAKSNGKLNLNDLAGSGGRMDVLVRAINSALFLSHGIRKNTHITIHMMGGEGPPRRIWFDGAKVWGLHPDERAIAGQIGKIMVEPTPARGHWIEHQPGIWHSGGDLSVTLNEWDKEDVEIVKLDADAVAFSEQYNTSINNRIGFILSDDQPFTDEENKLLEQKSKSISLGKNWIQGHTAIGVVHHLLDTINDQ
;
A
#
# COMPACT_ATOMS: atom_id res chain seq x y z
N MET A 1 -18.44 8.73 -2.70
CA MET A 1 -17.16 9.17 -2.12
C MET A 1 -16.06 8.50 -2.93
N GLN A 2 -15.06 9.25 -3.39
CA GLN A 2 -13.95 8.69 -4.16
C GLN A 2 -13.20 7.63 -3.33
N GLU A 3 -12.93 6.47 -3.92
CA GLU A 3 -12.17 5.39 -3.32
C GLU A 3 -10.68 5.55 -3.63
N ARG A 4 -9.84 5.43 -2.60
CA ARG A 4 -8.38 5.61 -2.70
C ARG A 4 -7.71 4.30 -2.34
N ARG A 5 -6.85 3.80 -3.22
CA ARG A 5 -6.06 2.59 -2.97
C ARG A 5 -4.59 2.91 -2.93
N PHE A 6 -3.87 2.25 -2.05
CA PHE A 6 -2.43 2.28 -2.01
C PHE A 6 -1.90 0.86 -2.07
N ALA A 7 -0.82 0.65 -2.82
CA ALA A 7 -0.04 -0.57 -2.75
C ALA A 7 1.41 -0.20 -2.46
N ILE A 8 2.00 -0.79 -1.41
CA ILE A 8 3.42 -0.59 -1.09
C ILE A 8 4.17 -1.91 -1.17
N ILE A 9 5.26 -1.90 -1.92
CA ILE A 9 6.02 -3.11 -2.26
C ILE A 9 7.23 -3.21 -1.33
N GLY A 10 7.13 -4.09 -0.34
CA GLY A 10 8.20 -4.45 0.58
C GLY A 10 9.04 -5.58 0.01
N HIS A 11 10.09 -5.23 -0.72
CA HIS A 11 11.02 -6.16 -1.37
C HIS A 11 11.72 -7.06 -0.36
N ARG A 12 12.08 -6.51 0.80
CA ARG A 12 12.78 -7.23 1.88
C ARG A 12 11.87 -7.69 3.01
N ALA A 13 10.64 -7.19 3.05
CA ALA A 13 9.71 -7.47 4.13
C ALA A 13 9.33 -8.96 4.13
N LYS A 14 9.60 -9.63 5.25
CA LYS A 14 9.38 -11.08 5.35
C LYS A 14 7.91 -11.45 5.15
N SER A 15 7.65 -12.41 4.28
CA SER A 15 6.30 -12.87 3.93
C SER A 15 5.73 -13.92 4.89
N ASN A 16 6.57 -14.55 5.70
CA ASN A 16 6.21 -15.61 6.62
C ASN A 16 7.08 -15.64 7.89
N GLY A 17 6.66 -16.47 8.85
CA GLY A 17 7.41 -16.74 10.07
C GLY A 17 7.12 -15.74 11.19
N LYS A 18 7.91 -15.83 12.26
CA LYS A 18 7.72 -14.98 13.46
C LYS A 18 8.36 -13.60 13.25
N LEU A 19 7.53 -12.55 13.30
CA LEU A 19 8.00 -11.17 13.26
C LEU A 19 8.60 -10.75 14.61
N ASN A 20 9.82 -10.20 14.61
CA ASN A 20 10.42 -9.60 15.80
C ASN A 20 9.94 -8.15 15.96
N LEU A 21 8.97 -7.93 16.86
CA LEU A 21 8.40 -6.60 17.11
C LEU A 21 9.40 -5.59 17.71
N ASN A 22 10.57 -6.03 18.15
CA ASN A 22 11.63 -5.15 18.65
C ASN A 22 12.65 -4.79 17.57
N ASP A 23 12.54 -5.34 16.36
CA ASP A 23 13.47 -5.12 15.25
C ASP A 23 12.76 -5.24 13.89
N LEU A 24 11.84 -4.31 13.63
CA LEU A 24 11.06 -4.26 12.38
C LEU A 24 11.92 -3.89 11.18
N ALA A 25 12.92 -3.02 11.37
CA ALA A 25 13.78 -2.53 10.29
C ALA A 25 14.85 -3.55 9.87
N GLY A 26 15.50 -4.21 10.83
CA GLY A 26 16.53 -5.21 10.56
C GLY A 26 15.94 -6.56 10.20
N SER A 27 15.69 -7.39 11.22
CA SER A 27 15.22 -8.77 11.05
C SER A 27 13.81 -8.88 10.45
N GLY A 28 12.99 -7.84 10.53
CA GLY A 28 11.70 -7.73 9.82
C GLY A 28 11.81 -7.39 8.33
N GLY A 29 12.99 -6.98 7.86
CA GLY A 29 13.21 -6.62 6.46
C GLY A 29 12.51 -5.33 6.05
N ARG A 30 12.73 -4.26 6.82
CA ARG A 30 12.08 -2.95 6.62
C ARG A 30 10.55 -2.97 6.78
N MET A 31 10.04 -3.84 7.66
CA MET A 31 8.62 -3.87 8.02
C MET A 31 8.15 -2.52 8.60
N ASP A 32 9.06 -1.74 9.20
CA ASP A 32 8.80 -0.37 9.66
C ASP A 32 8.27 0.54 8.55
N VAL A 33 8.69 0.34 7.30
CA VAL A 33 8.25 1.15 6.15
C VAL A 33 6.79 0.85 5.81
N LEU A 34 6.42 -0.43 5.77
CA LEU A 34 5.07 -0.90 5.47
C LEU A 34 4.09 -0.49 6.57
N VAL A 35 4.50 -0.62 7.82
CA VAL A 35 3.72 -0.20 8.99
C VAL A 35 3.44 1.31 8.97
N ARG A 36 4.45 2.14 8.68
CA ARG A 36 4.26 3.59 8.54
C ARG A 36 3.35 3.95 7.36
N ALA A 37 3.46 3.22 6.25
CA ALA A 37 2.56 3.40 5.11
C ALA A 37 1.10 3.09 5.47
N ILE A 38 0.84 2.02 6.22
CA ILE A 38 -0.51 1.70 6.74
C ILE A 38 -1.02 2.83 7.62
N ASN A 39 -0.17 3.34 8.52
CA ASN A 39 -0.53 4.45 9.40
C ASN A 39 -0.97 5.67 8.56
N SER A 40 -0.11 6.15 7.66
CA SER A 40 -0.38 7.32 6.81
C SER A 40 -1.56 7.16 5.87
N ALA A 41 -1.86 5.93 5.41
CA ALA A 41 -3.00 5.67 4.53
C ALA A 41 -4.35 5.68 5.28
N LEU A 42 -4.40 5.10 6.48
CA LEU A 42 -5.68 4.83 7.13
C LEU A 42 -6.08 5.88 8.17
N PHE A 43 -5.15 6.38 8.98
CA PHE A 43 -5.52 7.09 10.19
C PHE A 43 -5.68 8.59 9.99
N LEU A 44 -6.72 9.13 10.65
CA LEU A 44 -6.95 10.56 10.85
C LEU A 44 -6.64 10.91 12.32
N SER A 45 -6.66 12.20 12.66
CA SER A 45 -6.61 12.63 14.07
C SER A 45 -7.74 11.99 14.89
N HIS A 46 -8.92 11.86 14.28
CA HIS A 46 -10.09 11.21 14.86
C HIS A 46 -10.65 10.19 13.86
N GLY A 47 -10.27 8.93 14.02
CA GLY A 47 -10.83 7.81 13.27
C GLY A 47 -9.99 7.35 12.09
N ILE A 48 -10.67 6.72 11.12
CA ILE A 48 -10.06 6.04 9.96
C ILE A 48 -10.73 6.53 8.69
N ARG A 49 -9.95 6.75 7.63
CA ARG A 49 -10.42 7.09 6.29
C ARG A 49 -11.23 5.91 5.71
N LYS A 50 -12.57 6.03 5.75
CA LYS A 50 -13.51 4.96 5.34
C LYS A 50 -13.53 4.65 3.85
N ASN A 51 -12.98 5.53 3.03
CA ASN A 51 -12.86 5.39 1.58
C ASN A 51 -11.45 5.00 1.13
N THR A 52 -10.58 4.57 2.05
CA THR A 52 -9.16 4.29 1.75
C THR A 52 -8.80 2.84 2.04
N HIS A 53 -8.02 2.28 1.13
CA HIS A 53 -7.55 0.90 1.13
C HIS A 53 -6.03 0.92 1.03
N ILE A 54 -5.36 0.02 1.74
CA ILE A 54 -3.92 -0.20 1.53
C ILE A 54 -3.60 -1.70 1.46
N THR A 55 -2.85 -2.07 0.43
CA THR A 55 -2.29 -3.41 0.25
C THR A 55 -0.78 -3.35 0.45
N ILE A 56 -0.28 -4.00 1.50
CA ILE A 56 1.16 -4.19 1.65
C ILE A 56 1.56 -5.49 0.94
N HIS A 57 2.66 -5.44 0.18
CA HIS A 57 3.26 -6.62 -0.43
C HIS A 57 4.53 -6.97 0.34
N MET A 58 4.60 -8.20 0.83
CA MET A 58 5.74 -8.74 1.56
C MET A 58 6.39 -9.78 0.66
N MET A 59 7.51 -9.39 0.05
CA MET A 59 8.20 -10.13 -1.01
C MET A 59 9.45 -10.85 -0.52
N GLY A 60 9.90 -10.57 0.71
CA GLY A 60 11.14 -11.09 1.26
C GLY A 60 10.97 -12.38 2.08
N GLY A 61 12.10 -12.96 2.44
CA GLY A 61 12.18 -14.23 3.18
C GLY A 61 12.13 -15.45 2.26
N GLU A 62 12.00 -16.63 2.87
CA GLU A 62 11.99 -17.92 2.14
C GLU A 62 10.57 -18.35 1.72
N GLY A 63 9.55 -17.64 2.22
CA GLY A 63 8.15 -17.92 1.91
C GLY A 63 7.68 -17.34 0.57
N PRO A 64 6.56 -17.86 0.03
CA PRO A 64 5.96 -17.25 -1.14
C PRO A 64 5.51 -15.81 -0.85
N PRO A 65 5.50 -14.92 -1.86
CA PRO A 65 4.98 -13.57 -1.73
C PRO A 65 3.60 -13.52 -1.08
N ARG A 66 3.44 -12.63 -0.10
CA ARG A 66 2.19 -12.42 0.62
C ARG A 66 1.74 -10.97 0.51
N ARG A 67 0.45 -10.78 0.34
CA ARG A 67 -0.21 -9.48 0.39
C ARG A 67 -1.13 -9.42 1.60
N ILE A 68 -1.19 -8.27 2.26
CA ILE A 68 -2.19 -7.99 3.29
C ILE A 68 -2.93 -6.71 2.89
N TRP A 69 -4.24 -6.80 2.78
CA TRP A 69 -5.13 -5.72 2.42
C TRP A 69 -5.91 -5.24 3.64
N PHE A 70 -5.85 -3.94 3.87
CA PHE A 70 -6.61 -3.23 4.89
C PHE A 70 -7.69 -2.39 4.22
N ASP A 71 -8.95 -2.66 4.57
CA ASP A 71 -10.14 -1.94 4.12
C ASP A 71 -10.56 -0.92 5.19
N GLY A 72 -10.28 0.37 4.97
CA GLY A 72 -10.59 1.42 5.93
C GLY A 72 -12.07 1.51 6.31
N ALA A 73 -12.98 1.06 5.44
CA ALA A 73 -14.41 1.00 5.75
C ALA A 73 -14.69 0.03 6.90
N LYS A 74 -14.02 -1.13 6.88
CA LYS A 74 -14.30 -2.29 7.74
C LYS A 74 -13.30 -2.50 8.88
N VAL A 75 -12.09 -1.96 8.77
CA VAL A 75 -11.03 -2.12 9.79
C VAL A 75 -11.57 -1.73 11.16
N TRP A 76 -11.43 -2.66 12.10
CA TRP A 76 -11.81 -2.49 13.50
C TRP A 76 -10.72 -3.06 14.42
N GLY A 77 -10.48 -2.42 15.56
CA GLY A 77 -9.47 -2.87 16.54
C GLY A 77 -8.00 -2.68 16.12
N LEU A 78 -7.74 -1.88 15.08
CA LEU A 78 -6.39 -1.48 14.67
C LEU A 78 -6.04 -0.12 15.29
N HIS A 79 -4.92 -0.05 15.99
CA HIS A 79 -4.40 1.19 16.57
C HIS A 79 -3.31 1.80 15.67
N PRO A 80 -3.14 3.14 15.65
CA PRO A 80 -2.18 3.81 14.77
C PRO A 80 -0.72 3.58 15.18
N ASP A 81 -0.44 3.10 16.40
CA ASP A 81 0.93 2.86 16.82
C ASP A 81 1.58 1.73 16.01
N GLU A 82 2.86 1.93 15.66
CA GLU A 82 3.58 1.01 14.78
C GLU A 82 3.62 -0.42 15.33
N ARG A 83 3.73 -0.56 16.66
CA ARG A 83 3.84 -1.86 17.31
C ARG A 83 2.53 -2.65 17.23
N ALA A 84 1.37 -2.00 17.37
CA ALA A 84 0.08 -2.65 17.23
C ALA A 84 -0.17 -3.11 15.79
N ILE A 85 0.12 -2.27 14.80
CA ILE A 85 0.01 -2.64 13.37
C ILE A 85 0.93 -3.82 13.07
N ALA A 86 2.20 -3.73 13.47
CA ALA A 86 3.17 -4.81 13.31
C ALA A 86 2.74 -6.10 14.03
N GLY A 87 2.13 -5.98 15.21
CA GLY A 87 1.56 -7.09 15.95
C GLY A 87 0.47 -7.84 15.18
N GLN A 88 -0.41 -7.11 14.49
CA GLN A 88 -1.43 -7.72 13.64
C GLN A 88 -0.83 -8.40 12.40
N ILE A 89 0.15 -7.75 11.73
CA ILE A 89 0.89 -8.36 10.62
C ILE A 89 1.59 -9.64 11.08
N GLY A 90 2.23 -9.62 12.26
CA GLY A 90 2.92 -10.78 12.82
C GLY A 90 2.00 -11.98 13.10
N LYS A 91 0.73 -11.75 13.48
CA LYS A 91 -0.26 -12.83 13.60
C LYS A 91 -0.62 -13.45 12.26
N ILE A 92 -0.71 -12.64 11.21
CA ILE A 92 -0.99 -13.10 9.85
C ILE A 92 0.20 -13.90 9.27
N MET A 93 1.44 -13.49 9.57
CA MET A 93 2.65 -14.11 9.02
C MET A 93 2.89 -15.56 9.48
N VAL A 94 2.30 -15.97 10.62
CA VAL A 94 2.39 -17.35 11.11
C VAL A 94 1.33 -18.27 10.51
N GLU A 95 0.33 -17.73 9.83
CA GLU A 95 -0.68 -18.52 9.12
C GLU A 95 -0.14 -18.98 7.75
N PRO A 96 -0.64 -20.07 7.17
CA PRO A 96 -0.33 -20.44 5.80
C PRO A 96 -0.62 -19.29 4.82
N THR A 97 0.21 -19.11 3.79
CA THR A 97 -0.09 -18.14 2.73
C THR A 97 -1.25 -18.68 1.88
N PRO A 98 -2.35 -17.93 1.72
CA PRO A 98 -3.45 -18.34 0.85
C PRO A 98 -3.01 -18.50 -0.61
N ALA A 99 -3.86 -19.13 -1.41
CA ALA A 99 -3.63 -19.21 -2.85
C ALA A 99 -3.51 -17.80 -3.48
N ARG A 100 -2.79 -17.72 -4.60
CA ARG A 100 -2.56 -16.48 -5.34
C ARG A 100 -3.90 -15.84 -5.75
N GLY A 101 -4.13 -14.59 -5.34
CA GLY A 101 -5.37 -13.85 -5.64
C GLY A 101 -6.60 -14.27 -4.83
N HIS A 102 -6.45 -15.15 -3.83
CA HIS A 102 -7.55 -15.57 -2.96
C HIS A 102 -7.43 -14.88 -1.60
N TRP A 103 -8.33 -13.92 -1.36
CA TRP A 103 -8.40 -13.18 -0.10
C TRP A 103 -9.10 -14.00 0.98
N ILE A 104 -8.43 -14.16 2.12
CA ILE A 104 -8.99 -14.73 3.35
C ILE A 104 -9.02 -13.63 4.42
N GLU A 105 -10.12 -13.50 5.16
CA GLU A 105 -10.23 -12.52 6.25
C GLU A 105 -9.55 -13.06 7.50
N HIS A 106 -8.61 -12.30 8.05
CA HIS A 106 -8.00 -12.62 9.34
C HIS A 106 -8.78 -11.98 10.49
N GLN A 107 -9.21 -10.72 10.31
CA GLN A 107 -10.04 -9.96 11.25
C GLN A 107 -10.82 -8.89 10.46
N PRO A 108 -11.86 -8.26 11.03
CA PRO A 108 -12.71 -7.33 10.31
C PRO A 108 -11.92 -6.27 9.53
N GLY A 109 -12.03 -6.32 8.20
CA GLY A 109 -11.37 -5.38 7.29
C GLY A 109 -9.88 -5.62 7.06
N ILE A 110 -9.31 -6.73 7.52
CA ILE A 110 -7.91 -7.10 7.30
C ILE A 110 -7.86 -8.49 6.69
N TRP A 111 -7.45 -8.52 5.43
CA TRP A 111 -7.44 -9.69 4.57
C TRP A 111 -6.01 -10.02 4.15
N HIS A 112 -5.72 -11.27 3.87
CA HIS A 112 -4.44 -11.68 3.31
C HIS A 112 -4.62 -12.60 2.10
N SER A 113 -3.63 -12.60 1.21
CA SER A 113 -3.63 -13.38 -0.03
C SER A 113 -2.18 -13.72 -0.39
N GLY A 114 -1.95 -14.83 -1.08
CA GLY A 114 -0.70 -15.00 -1.83
C GLY A 114 -0.68 -14.07 -3.05
N GLY A 115 0.51 -13.77 -3.56
CA GLY A 115 0.69 -13.04 -4.83
C GLY A 115 1.62 -11.84 -4.75
N ASP A 116 1.93 -11.30 -5.92
CA ASP A 116 2.87 -10.20 -6.15
C ASP A 116 2.14 -8.96 -6.72
N LEU A 117 2.91 -7.95 -7.14
CA LEU A 117 2.38 -6.73 -7.76
C LEU A 117 1.46 -7.01 -8.95
N SER A 118 1.79 -7.97 -9.82
CA SER A 118 0.98 -8.28 -11.00
C SER A 118 -0.43 -8.74 -10.65
N VAL A 119 -0.61 -9.41 -9.50
CA VAL A 119 -1.94 -9.80 -9.01
C VAL A 119 -2.76 -8.58 -8.63
N THR A 120 -2.18 -7.66 -7.86
CA THR A 120 -2.85 -6.40 -7.46
C THR A 120 -3.20 -5.56 -8.68
N LEU A 121 -2.28 -5.41 -9.64
CA LEU A 121 -2.54 -4.66 -10.86
C LEU A 121 -3.69 -5.26 -11.68
N ASN A 122 -3.78 -6.60 -11.78
CA ASN A 122 -4.88 -7.25 -12.50
C ASN A 122 -6.22 -7.17 -11.76
N GLU A 123 -6.23 -7.20 -10.43
CA GLU A 123 -7.43 -6.98 -9.62
C GLU A 123 -7.93 -5.53 -9.78
N TRP A 124 -7.02 -4.56 -9.69
CA TRP A 124 -7.35 -3.14 -9.83
C TRP A 124 -7.86 -2.79 -11.23
N ASP A 125 -7.23 -3.36 -12.28
CA ASP A 125 -7.67 -3.23 -13.67
C ASP A 125 -9.09 -3.77 -13.89
N LYS A 126 -9.43 -4.93 -13.32
CA LYS A 126 -10.79 -5.51 -13.37
C LYS A 126 -11.84 -4.69 -12.62
N GLU A 127 -11.41 -3.85 -11.69
CA GLU A 127 -12.28 -3.03 -10.85
C GLU A 127 -12.30 -1.56 -11.30
N ASP A 128 -11.78 -1.27 -12.49
CA ASP A 128 -11.71 0.06 -13.11
C ASP A 128 -11.02 1.09 -12.20
N VAL A 129 -9.94 0.68 -11.51
CA VAL A 129 -9.11 1.58 -10.71
C VAL A 129 -8.08 2.25 -11.62
N GLU A 130 -8.06 3.58 -11.64
CA GLU A 130 -6.96 4.31 -12.29
C GLU A 130 -5.66 4.10 -11.51
N ILE A 131 -4.66 3.49 -12.15
CA ILE A 131 -3.39 3.14 -11.49
C ILE A 131 -2.34 4.22 -11.75
N VAL A 132 -1.73 4.71 -10.68
CA VAL A 132 -0.71 5.74 -10.67
C VAL A 132 0.56 5.19 -10.03
N LYS A 133 1.68 5.30 -10.73
CA LYS A 133 3.03 5.12 -10.18
C LYS A 133 3.55 6.50 -9.75
N LEU A 134 4.01 6.63 -8.51
CA LEU A 134 4.67 7.86 -8.08
C LEU A 134 6.12 7.86 -8.57
N ASP A 135 6.50 8.91 -9.31
CA ASP A 135 7.82 9.05 -9.94
C ASP A 135 8.22 10.53 -9.97
N ALA A 136 9.39 10.85 -9.40
CA ALA A 136 9.84 12.24 -9.23
C ALA A 136 10.05 12.97 -10.58
N ASP A 137 10.40 12.22 -11.64
CA ASP A 137 10.71 12.75 -12.96
C ASP A 137 9.48 12.85 -13.88
N ALA A 138 8.29 12.48 -13.38
CA ALA A 138 7.05 12.52 -14.15
C ALA A 138 6.33 13.88 -14.10
N VAL A 139 5.23 13.99 -14.84
CA VAL A 139 4.35 15.17 -14.82
C VAL A 139 3.83 15.43 -13.41
N ALA A 140 3.80 16.70 -13.00
CA ALA A 140 3.35 17.07 -11.66
C ALA A 140 1.88 16.71 -11.43
N PHE A 141 1.55 16.25 -10.22
CA PHE A 141 0.19 15.88 -9.83
C PHE A 141 -0.84 16.98 -10.14
N SER A 142 -0.49 18.24 -9.86
CA SER A 142 -1.36 19.40 -10.09
C SER A 142 -1.63 19.67 -11.57
N GLU A 143 -0.73 19.27 -12.46
CA GLU A 143 -0.93 19.41 -13.91
C GLU A 143 -1.85 18.31 -14.45
N GLN A 144 -1.73 17.11 -13.89
CA GLN A 144 -2.50 15.94 -14.31
C GLN A 144 -3.93 15.92 -13.74
N TYR A 145 -4.12 16.35 -12.49
CA TYR A 145 -5.39 16.30 -11.77
C TYR A 145 -5.82 17.69 -11.30
N ASN A 146 -6.22 18.55 -12.24
CA ASN A 146 -6.61 19.93 -11.96
C ASN A 146 -8.13 20.18 -11.92
N THR A 147 -8.95 19.22 -12.36
CA THR A 147 -10.39 19.43 -12.61
C THR A 147 -11.27 18.26 -12.20
N SER A 148 -10.81 17.02 -12.41
CA SER A 148 -11.56 15.83 -12.01
C SER A 148 -10.61 14.66 -11.78
N ILE A 149 -11.04 13.72 -10.95
CA ILE A 149 -10.32 12.50 -10.65
C ILE A 149 -11.31 11.35 -10.73
N ASN A 150 -10.86 10.19 -11.20
CA ASN A 150 -11.70 9.01 -11.26
C ASN A 150 -12.26 8.61 -9.88
N ASN A 151 -13.41 7.95 -9.91
CA ASN A 151 -14.08 7.47 -8.70
C ASN A 151 -13.22 6.49 -7.89
N ARG A 152 -12.33 5.74 -8.57
CA ARG A 152 -11.34 4.86 -7.95
C ARG A 152 -9.97 5.19 -8.50
N ILE A 153 -9.05 5.50 -7.59
CA ILE A 153 -7.66 5.79 -7.94
C ILE A 153 -6.72 5.01 -7.01
N GLY A 154 -5.69 4.41 -7.59
CA GLY A 154 -4.74 3.55 -6.92
C GLY A 154 -3.31 4.05 -7.10
N PHE A 155 -2.55 4.14 -6.03
CA PHE A 155 -1.16 4.60 -6.04
C PHE A 155 -0.23 3.44 -5.69
N ILE A 156 0.78 3.20 -6.52
CA ILE A 156 1.81 2.20 -6.31
C ILE A 156 3.07 2.88 -5.79
N LEU A 157 3.59 2.37 -4.67
CA LEU A 157 4.79 2.85 -4.01
C LEU A 157 5.77 1.70 -3.81
N SER A 158 7.05 2.01 -3.90
CA SER A 158 8.11 1.09 -3.49
C SER A 158 8.48 1.32 -2.02
N ASP A 159 9.21 0.38 -1.42
CA ASP A 159 9.81 0.52 -0.09
C ASP A 159 11.09 1.37 -0.14
N ASP A 160 12.15 0.94 0.56
CA ASP A 160 13.45 1.61 0.51
C ASP A 160 14.33 1.16 -0.67
N GLN A 161 13.84 0.26 -1.51
CA GLN A 161 14.46 -0.14 -2.77
C GLN A 161 13.67 0.43 -3.96
N PRO A 162 14.30 0.69 -5.11
CA PRO A 162 13.55 1.00 -6.32
C PRO A 162 12.76 -0.23 -6.79
N PHE A 163 11.71 0.00 -7.58
CA PHE A 163 11.05 -1.09 -8.31
C PHE A 163 12.06 -1.85 -9.17
N THR A 164 11.91 -3.16 -9.23
CA THR A 164 12.70 -4.02 -10.12
C THR A 164 12.38 -3.75 -11.59
N ASP A 165 13.24 -4.21 -12.50
CA ASP A 165 13.02 -4.08 -13.95
C ASP A 165 11.71 -4.77 -14.40
N GLU A 166 11.35 -5.89 -13.77
CA GLU A 166 10.12 -6.62 -14.05
C GLU A 166 8.87 -5.82 -13.60
N GLU A 167 8.94 -5.20 -12.43
CA GLU A 167 7.86 -4.35 -11.91
C GLU A 167 7.73 -3.07 -12.72
N ASN A 168 8.83 -2.43 -13.12
CA ASN A 168 8.77 -1.25 -13.98
C ASN A 168 8.10 -1.57 -15.33
N LYS A 169 8.45 -2.71 -15.96
CA LYS A 169 7.77 -3.15 -17.20
C LYS A 169 6.27 -3.38 -17.01
N LEU A 170 5.86 -3.96 -15.88
CA LEU A 170 4.44 -4.15 -15.55
C LEU A 170 3.73 -2.80 -15.34
N LEU A 171 4.37 -1.87 -14.64
CA LEU A 171 3.81 -0.55 -14.32
C LEU A 171 3.71 0.33 -15.58
N GLU A 172 4.68 0.29 -16.48
CA GLU A 172 4.64 1.02 -17.76
C GLU A 172 3.42 0.62 -18.62
N GLN A 173 2.96 -0.63 -18.50
CA GLN A 173 1.82 -1.14 -19.27
C GLN A 173 0.46 -0.77 -18.66
N LYS A 174 0.40 -0.56 -17.34
CA LYS A 174 -0.86 -0.50 -16.59
C LYS A 174 -1.06 0.78 -15.78
N SER A 175 -0.06 1.66 -15.68
CA SER A 175 -0.11 2.83 -14.82
C SER A 175 0.37 4.10 -15.52
N LYS A 176 -0.03 5.25 -14.98
CA LYS A 176 0.53 6.55 -15.32
C LYS A 176 1.56 6.96 -14.27
N SER A 177 2.69 7.52 -14.70
CA SER A 177 3.67 8.08 -13.78
C SER A 177 3.30 9.52 -13.40
N ILE A 178 3.35 9.85 -12.11
CA ILE A 178 3.01 11.18 -11.60
C ILE A 178 4.00 11.60 -10.51
N SER A 179 4.43 12.87 -10.56
CA SER A 179 5.35 13.46 -9.60
C SER A 179 4.62 14.22 -8.50
N LEU A 180 5.07 14.04 -7.26
CA LEU A 180 4.69 14.87 -6.10
C LEU A 180 5.70 15.99 -5.82
N GLY A 181 6.73 16.11 -6.66
CA GLY A 181 7.84 17.03 -6.49
C GLY A 181 9.18 16.38 -6.84
N LYS A 182 10.22 17.21 -6.95
CA LYS A 182 11.56 16.79 -7.41
C LYS A 182 12.34 15.92 -6.42
N ASN A 183 11.92 15.90 -5.15
CA ASN A 183 12.63 15.17 -4.11
C ASN A 183 12.04 13.77 -3.95
N TRP A 184 12.93 12.79 -3.80
CA TRP A 184 12.57 11.44 -3.39
C TRP A 184 12.21 11.46 -1.91
N ILE A 185 10.90 11.38 -1.61
CA ILE A 185 10.37 11.34 -0.25
C ILE A 185 10.03 9.91 0.17
N GLN A 186 9.99 9.67 1.47
CA GLN A 186 9.63 8.35 1.99
C GLN A 186 8.18 8.01 1.63
N GLY A 187 7.89 6.74 1.31
CA GLY A 187 6.58 6.31 0.82
C GLY A 187 5.41 6.72 1.72
N HIS A 188 5.55 6.61 3.05
CA HIS A 188 4.51 7.05 3.98
C HIS A 188 4.24 8.58 3.91
N THR A 189 5.27 9.40 3.69
CA THR A 189 5.13 10.84 3.45
C THR A 189 4.42 11.10 2.12
N ALA A 190 4.76 10.36 1.07
CA ALA A 190 4.09 10.45 -0.22
C ALA A 190 2.59 10.14 -0.11
N ILE A 191 2.20 9.12 0.66
CA ILE A 191 0.80 8.81 0.96
C ILE A 191 0.10 10.00 1.63
N GLY A 192 0.73 10.62 2.64
CA GLY A 192 0.20 11.81 3.30
C GLY A 192 0.00 13.00 2.34
N VAL A 193 0.96 13.25 1.45
CA VAL A 193 0.87 14.31 0.43
C VAL A 193 -0.25 14.00 -0.57
N VAL A 194 -0.36 12.77 -1.07
CA VAL A 194 -1.45 12.35 -1.96
C VAL A 194 -2.80 12.57 -1.30
N HIS A 195 -2.95 12.17 -0.03
CA HIS A 195 -4.18 12.43 0.70
C HIS A 195 -4.52 13.91 0.78
N HIS A 196 -3.56 14.77 1.11
CA HIS A 196 -3.78 16.21 1.18
C HIS A 196 -4.20 16.80 -0.17
N LEU A 197 -3.55 16.41 -1.26
CA LEU A 197 -3.90 16.86 -2.61
C LEU A 197 -5.30 16.40 -3.02
N LEU A 198 -5.64 15.14 -2.77
CA LEU A 198 -6.97 14.59 -3.07
C LEU A 198 -8.06 15.22 -2.20
N ASP A 199 -7.80 15.45 -0.91
CA ASP A 199 -8.75 16.14 -0.03
C ASP A 199 -9.02 17.56 -0.56
N THR A 200 -7.97 18.28 -0.99
CA THR A 200 -8.09 19.65 -1.54
C THR A 200 -8.93 19.72 -2.82
N ILE A 201 -8.85 18.71 -3.68
CA ILE A 201 -9.64 18.66 -4.94
C ILE A 201 -11.11 18.30 -4.68
N ASN A 202 -11.39 17.45 -3.69
CA ASN A 202 -12.76 17.07 -3.37
C ASN A 202 -13.51 18.11 -2.51
N ASP A 203 -12.76 18.99 -1.82
CA ASP A 203 -13.32 20.10 -1.04
C ASP A 203 -13.60 21.37 -1.90
N GLN A 204 -13.24 21.35 -3.19
CA GLN A 204 -13.59 22.36 -4.19
C GLN A 204 -14.89 21.99 -4.92
#